data_AF-A0A2S9YW77-F1
#
_entry.id   AF-A0A2S9YW77-F1
#
_cell.length_a   1.000
_cell.length_b   1.000
_cell.length_c   1.000
_cell.angle_alpha   90.00
_cell.angle_beta   90.00
_cell.angle_gamma   90.00
#
_symmetry.space_group_name_H-M   'P 1'
#
loop_
_entity.id
_entity.type
_entity.pdbx_description
1 polymer ?
#
loop_
_entity_poly.entity_id
_entity_poly.type
_entity_poly.pdbx_seq_one_letter_code
_entity_poly.pdbx_strand_id
1 'polypeptide(L)'
;MDGTVASPERALAVLRRATMTLGCDLRRIGGFMASHGVGDLRARTASQKWRQITQLLRLGQMRVVERPRVLSPYSHIDIAPAPAPAPDAPQPIVDQQAWFELILEDDFGRVLANVEHRLTLPDLSIVEGRSDTSGRVFIEQLAPGHCKLELTLSRWPDLPDMDTPKAPAAPPASRLLELRPPFSGRLPSFTLPTLVHNRVRLQPSPIAAHAAVGFRAGSSFVSPGLAIALRSTAGQLEQVSSQLGLFGHSDPSGSGADNKALSERRAAAMRALASSDADVLFEIADHERWGLDEYQAMLRGLGFIPGAIDDTSGPMTDAAIEAFVEANAERWLSGLPPSKGPSLDEQTQRAIVSAYVEEYGLGLDPSRLLGTVASGCREFNDVKTSPAQARRVTLAVFTDPAKAPRTSDLPCVEGDSGACTLDREDGLRCRFFRHAVAPRDLDAVAVEWFDFAWLRTPTGKIHLSALTTAPDTDDVEFEIGIADGGLPSPPPSSAAGGHAGTELRKLGRAAGLVRHGVCYALWDPEGFDPFDPRQWFETDPDAPEIEGLPVPTFKITLGRDWAYSTPPGRRLDRIVLVGDAQRDVIALLSDGSYARFAGQQGLQQVAAEAGGLHVLALYPWNGLISPAGRRGQEG
;
A
#
# COMPACT_ATOMS: atom_id res chain seq x y z
N MET A 1 9.16 -2.99 -37.84
CA MET A 1 8.23 -3.27 -36.72
C MET A 1 7.46 -4.51 -37.16
N ASP A 2 8.03 -5.68 -36.89
CA ASP A 2 7.66 -6.90 -37.64
C ASP A 2 6.71 -7.73 -36.80
N GLY A 3 5.53 -7.18 -36.54
CA GLY A 3 4.49 -7.82 -35.74
C GLY A 3 3.20 -7.99 -36.54
N THR A 4 2.53 -9.12 -36.34
CA THR A 4 1.24 -9.40 -36.96
C THR A 4 0.14 -8.78 -36.10
N VAL A 5 -0.68 -7.90 -36.68
CA VAL A 5 -1.85 -7.34 -36.00
C VAL A 5 -2.90 -8.44 -35.85
N ALA A 6 -3.28 -8.77 -34.62
CA ALA A 6 -4.30 -9.76 -34.35
C ALA A 6 -5.70 -9.22 -34.71
N SER A 7 -6.60 -10.09 -35.21
CA SER A 7 -8.02 -9.74 -35.35
C SER A 7 -8.62 -9.40 -33.97
N PRO A 8 -9.73 -8.64 -33.88
CA PRO A 8 -10.35 -8.29 -32.60
C PRO A 8 -10.66 -9.51 -31.71
N GLU A 9 -11.13 -10.61 -32.28
CA GLU A 9 -11.44 -11.86 -31.56
C GLU A 9 -10.17 -12.53 -31.03
N ARG A 10 -9.12 -12.57 -31.87
CA ARG A 10 -7.81 -13.13 -31.51
C ARG A 10 -7.14 -12.29 -30.43
N ALA A 11 -7.16 -10.96 -30.59
CA ALA A 11 -6.66 -9.98 -29.64
C ALA A 11 -7.32 -10.15 -28.26
N LEU A 12 -8.65 -10.29 -28.22
CA LEU A 12 -9.40 -10.51 -26.99
C LEU A 12 -9.01 -11.83 -26.31
N ALA A 13 -8.84 -12.91 -27.08
CA ALA A 13 -8.41 -14.20 -26.55
C ALA A 13 -6.99 -14.15 -25.97
N VAL A 14 -6.07 -13.45 -26.63
CA VAL A 14 -4.68 -13.25 -26.17
C VAL A 14 -4.66 -12.44 -24.88
N LEU A 15 -5.38 -11.33 -24.81
CA LEU A 15 -5.46 -10.49 -23.62
C LEU A 15 -6.06 -11.28 -22.43
N ARG A 16 -7.14 -12.05 -22.64
CA ARG A 16 -7.71 -12.90 -21.59
C ARG A 16 -6.70 -13.91 -21.08
N ARG A 17 -6.01 -14.62 -21.98
CA ARG A 17 -4.97 -15.58 -21.60
C ARG A 17 -3.84 -14.90 -20.83
N ALA A 18 -3.37 -13.73 -21.29
CA ALA A 18 -2.31 -12.97 -20.62
C ALA A 18 -2.72 -12.54 -19.20
N THR A 19 -3.98 -12.13 -19.02
CA THR A 19 -4.53 -11.78 -17.70
C THR A 19 -4.66 -12.96 -16.75
N MET A 20 -4.69 -14.20 -17.26
CA MET A 20 -4.76 -15.40 -16.44
C MET A 20 -3.39 -16.03 -16.15
N THR A 21 -2.38 -15.81 -17.01
CA THR A 21 -1.16 -16.65 -17.01
C THR A 21 0.18 -15.90 -17.04
N LEU A 22 0.20 -14.61 -17.41
CA LEU A 22 1.45 -13.91 -17.77
C LEU A 22 1.69 -12.60 -17.00
N GLY A 23 1.06 -12.41 -15.84
CA GLY A 23 1.30 -11.24 -14.98
C GLY A 23 0.81 -9.90 -15.56
N CYS A 24 0.00 -9.92 -16.62
CA CYS A 24 -0.64 -8.73 -17.18
C CYS A 24 -2.05 -8.61 -16.61
N ASP A 25 -2.26 -7.95 -15.46
CA ASP A 25 -3.59 -7.86 -14.87
C ASP A 25 -4.55 -6.90 -15.64
N LEU A 26 -5.85 -7.01 -15.36
CA LEU A 26 -6.87 -6.18 -15.99
C LEU A 26 -6.78 -4.70 -15.56
N ARG A 27 -6.10 -4.38 -14.46
CA ARG A 27 -5.86 -3.00 -14.00
C ARG A 27 -4.84 -2.31 -14.90
N ARG A 28 -3.76 -2.98 -15.30
CA ARG A 28 -2.74 -2.47 -16.23
C ARG A 28 -3.33 -2.16 -17.60
N ILE A 29 -4.21 -3.03 -18.11
CA ILE A 29 -4.94 -2.76 -19.36
C ILE A 29 -5.86 -1.55 -19.19
N GLY A 30 -6.57 -1.45 -18.06
CA GLY A 30 -7.41 -0.29 -17.74
C GLY A 30 -6.62 1.02 -17.63
N GLY A 31 -5.46 1.01 -16.96
CA GLY A 31 -4.56 2.16 -16.85
C GLY A 31 -3.96 2.57 -18.19
N PHE A 32 -3.62 1.61 -19.06
CA PHE A 32 -3.22 1.89 -20.44
C PHE A 32 -4.35 2.57 -21.22
N MET A 33 -5.58 2.09 -21.12
CA MET A 33 -6.73 2.72 -21.78
C MET A 33 -7.01 4.13 -21.25
N ALA A 34 -6.91 4.34 -19.95
CA ALA A 34 -7.12 5.63 -19.30
C ALA A 34 -6.07 6.67 -19.71
N SER A 35 -4.78 6.28 -19.68
CA SER A 35 -3.67 7.15 -20.10
C SER A 35 -3.72 7.57 -21.58
N HIS A 36 -4.50 6.87 -22.41
CA HIS A 36 -4.69 7.19 -23.82
C HIS A 36 -6.08 7.76 -24.13
N GLY A 37 -6.88 8.10 -23.11
CA GLY A 37 -8.20 8.73 -23.28
C GLY A 37 -9.26 7.84 -23.94
N VAL A 38 -9.06 6.51 -23.99
CA VAL A 38 -9.97 5.56 -24.65
C VAL A 38 -10.73 4.67 -23.65
N GLY A 39 -10.45 4.80 -22.34
CA GLY A 39 -11.08 4.02 -21.26
C GLY A 39 -12.07 4.83 -20.41
N ASP A 40 -13.07 4.14 -19.85
CA ASP A 40 -14.03 4.70 -18.90
C ASP A 40 -13.59 4.27 -17.51
N LEU A 41 -13.06 5.21 -16.74
CA LEU A 41 -12.62 4.98 -15.37
C LEU A 41 -13.77 4.52 -14.46
N ARG A 42 -15.03 4.72 -14.87
CA ARG A 42 -16.23 4.30 -14.11
C ARG A 42 -16.55 2.81 -14.28
N ALA A 43 -15.85 2.06 -15.14
CA ALA A 43 -16.03 0.62 -15.27
C ALA A 43 -15.53 -0.12 -14.01
N ARG A 44 -16.41 -0.33 -13.03
CA ARG A 44 -16.07 -0.92 -11.71
C ARG A 44 -15.89 -2.44 -11.74
N THR A 45 -16.53 -3.14 -12.67
CA THR A 45 -16.51 -4.61 -12.73
C THR A 45 -15.62 -5.15 -13.86
N ALA A 46 -15.07 -6.36 -13.66
CA ALA A 46 -14.29 -7.04 -14.71
C ALA A 46 -15.10 -7.23 -16.01
N SER A 47 -16.40 -7.52 -15.90
CA SER A 47 -17.31 -7.68 -17.04
C SER A 47 -17.54 -6.38 -17.81
N GLN A 48 -17.58 -5.22 -17.13
CA GLN A 48 -17.65 -3.91 -17.80
C GLN A 48 -16.33 -3.59 -18.52
N LYS A 49 -15.19 -3.83 -17.86
CA LYS A 49 -13.86 -3.64 -18.46
C LYS A 49 -13.66 -4.50 -19.71
N TRP A 50 -14.06 -5.77 -19.67
CA TRP A 50 -13.98 -6.66 -20.84
C TRP A 50 -14.92 -6.24 -21.97
N ARG A 51 -16.12 -5.75 -21.67
CA ARG A 51 -17.02 -5.18 -22.68
C ARG A 51 -16.37 -3.97 -23.37
N GLN A 52 -15.76 -3.09 -22.59
CA GLN A 52 -15.08 -1.92 -23.12
C GLN A 52 -13.86 -2.30 -23.99
N ILE A 53 -13.00 -3.21 -23.52
CA ILE A 53 -11.86 -3.72 -24.31
C ILE A 53 -12.35 -4.32 -25.64
N THR A 54 -13.44 -5.10 -25.60
CA THR A 54 -14.04 -5.69 -26.81
C THR A 54 -14.53 -4.62 -27.77
N GLN A 55 -15.18 -3.56 -27.26
CA GLN A 55 -15.65 -2.43 -28.07
C GLN A 55 -14.48 -1.68 -28.72
N LEU A 56 -13.42 -1.37 -27.96
CA LEU A 56 -12.24 -0.68 -28.50
C LEU A 56 -11.50 -1.49 -29.57
N LEU A 57 -11.39 -2.81 -29.38
CA LEU A 57 -10.81 -3.71 -30.39
C LEU A 57 -11.65 -3.74 -31.67
N ARG A 58 -12.99 -3.77 -31.55
CA ARG A 58 -13.91 -3.76 -32.70
C ARG A 58 -13.93 -2.42 -33.44
N LEU A 59 -13.84 -1.31 -32.71
CA LEU A 59 -13.74 0.04 -33.28
C LEU A 59 -12.35 0.34 -33.85
N GLY A 60 -11.38 -0.56 -33.68
CA GLY A 60 -10.00 -0.37 -34.13
C GLY A 60 -9.22 0.69 -33.34
N GLN A 61 -9.77 1.20 -32.24
CA GLN A 61 -9.15 2.15 -31.31
C GLN A 61 -8.10 1.49 -30.42
N MET A 62 -8.17 0.16 -30.28
CA MET A 62 -7.13 -0.66 -29.67
C MET A 62 -6.71 -1.75 -30.66
N ARG A 63 -5.40 -2.02 -30.75
CA ARG A 63 -4.86 -3.11 -31.57
C ARG A 63 -3.87 -3.91 -30.74
N VAL A 64 -3.92 -5.24 -30.87
CA VAL A 64 -2.92 -6.14 -30.28
C VAL A 64 -2.00 -6.60 -31.38
N VAL A 65 -0.70 -6.39 -31.19
CA VAL A 65 0.33 -6.81 -32.15
C VAL A 65 1.09 -7.97 -31.53
N GLU A 66 0.98 -9.15 -32.15
CA GLU A 66 1.80 -10.29 -31.79
C GLU A 66 3.16 -10.14 -32.48
N ARG A 67 4.22 -9.97 -31.69
CA ARG A 67 5.58 -10.03 -32.21
C ARG A 67 6.10 -11.47 -32.05
N PRO A 68 6.68 -12.07 -33.10
CA PRO A 68 7.44 -13.29 -32.91
C PRO A 68 8.49 -13.02 -31.85
N ARG A 69 8.59 -13.87 -30.82
CA ARG A 69 9.75 -13.86 -29.94
C ARG A 69 10.93 -14.25 -30.81
N VAL A 70 11.69 -13.26 -31.28
CA VAL A 70 13.08 -13.50 -31.67
C VAL A 70 13.75 -13.95 -30.38
N LEU A 71 14.05 -15.24 -30.28
CA LEU A 71 14.89 -15.76 -29.22
C LEU A 71 16.12 -14.85 -29.16
N SER A 72 16.44 -14.35 -27.97
CA SER A 72 17.60 -13.49 -27.76
C SER A 72 18.81 -14.10 -28.50
N PRO A 73 19.61 -13.32 -29.25
CA PRO A 73 20.84 -13.82 -29.85
C PRO A 73 21.84 -14.39 -28.81
N TYR A 74 21.58 -14.20 -27.51
CA TYR A 74 22.32 -14.79 -26.41
C TYR A 74 21.81 -16.17 -25.95
N SER A 75 20.79 -16.78 -26.59
CA SER A 75 20.28 -18.11 -26.20
C SER A 75 20.91 -19.29 -26.95
N HIS A 76 21.88 -19.04 -27.83
CA HIS A 76 22.68 -20.08 -28.47
C HIS A 76 24.16 -19.71 -28.37
N ILE A 77 24.81 -20.12 -27.29
CA ILE A 77 26.22 -20.47 -27.40
C ILE A 77 26.22 -21.77 -28.19
N ASP A 78 26.68 -21.71 -29.43
CA ASP A 78 27.02 -22.88 -30.22
C ASP A 78 28.20 -23.60 -29.53
N ILE A 79 27.88 -24.42 -28.54
CA ILE A 79 28.77 -25.50 -28.13
C ILE A 79 28.66 -26.53 -29.24
N ALA A 80 29.65 -26.55 -30.14
CA ALA A 80 29.83 -27.66 -31.06
C ALA A 80 29.84 -28.95 -30.22
N PRO A 81 28.87 -29.87 -30.41
CA PRO A 81 28.84 -31.09 -29.64
C PRO A 81 30.11 -31.87 -29.98
N ALA A 82 30.89 -32.23 -28.96
CA ALA A 82 31.93 -33.23 -29.10
C ALA A 82 31.29 -34.49 -29.74
N PRO A 83 31.98 -35.17 -30.66
CA PRO A 83 31.44 -36.35 -31.34
C PRO A 83 30.94 -37.33 -30.29
N ALA A 84 29.64 -37.59 -30.30
CA ALA A 84 29.02 -38.52 -29.39
C ALA A 84 29.74 -39.88 -29.55
N PRO A 85 30.16 -40.53 -28.45
CA PRO A 85 30.64 -41.90 -28.53
C PRO A 85 29.57 -42.76 -29.20
N ALA A 86 30.01 -43.67 -30.07
CA ALA A 86 29.11 -44.58 -30.78
C ALA A 86 28.16 -45.26 -29.76
N PRO A 87 26.83 -45.26 -30.02
CA PRO A 87 25.89 -45.88 -29.09
C PRO A 87 26.26 -47.35 -28.94
N ASP A 88 26.47 -47.78 -27.69
CA ASP A 88 26.60 -49.18 -27.37
C ASP A 88 25.38 -49.94 -27.92
N ALA A 89 25.63 -51.14 -28.43
CA ALA A 89 24.57 -52.01 -28.93
C ALA A 89 23.43 -52.08 -27.88
N PRO A 90 22.15 -51.95 -28.29
CA PRO A 90 21.03 -51.91 -27.36
C PRO A 90 21.10 -53.16 -26.48
N GLN A 91 21.37 -52.94 -25.20
CA GLN A 91 21.23 -54.02 -24.23
C GLN A 91 19.77 -54.49 -24.28
N PRO A 92 19.50 -55.79 -24.18
CA PRO A 92 18.14 -56.29 -24.14
C PRO A 92 17.37 -55.52 -23.06
N ILE A 93 16.24 -54.93 -23.46
CA ILE A 93 15.31 -54.28 -22.52
C ILE A 93 14.83 -55.40 -21.59
N VAL A 94 15.51 -55.56 -20.48
CA VAL A 94 14.97 -56.28 -19.34
C VAL A 94 13.76 -55.45 -18.92
N ASP A 95 12.60 -56.08 -18.76
CA ASP A 95 11.41 -55.49 -18.11
C ASP A 95 11.79 -55.09 -16.68
N GLN A 96 12.55 -54.01 -16.52
CA GLN A 96 12.85 -53.42 -15.24
C GLN A 96 11.58 -52.72 -14.81
N GLN A 97 10.82 -53.39 -13.95
CA GLN A 97 9.71 -52.79 -13.24
C GLN A 97 10.21 -51.52 -12.54
N ALA A 98 9.70 -50.38 -12.97
CA ALA A 98 9.97 -49.10 -12.37
C ALA A 98 8.98 -48.80 -11.24
N TRP A 99 9.30 -47.77 -10.46
CA TRP A 99 8.45 -47.24 -9.41
C TRP A 99 8.36 -45.71 -9.54
N PHE A 100 7.30 -45.15 -8.98
CA PHE A 100 7.09 -43.72 -8.86
C PHE A 100 6.82 -43.39 -7.39
N GLU A 101 7.61 -42.48 -6.83
CA GLU A 101 7.39 -41.96 -5.50
C GLU A 101 7.32 -40.43 -5.54
N LEU A 102 6.35 -39.90 -4.82
CA LEU A 102 6.13 -38.48 -4.64
C LEU A 102 5.85 -38.20 -3.16
N ILE A 103 6.61 -37.27 -2.58
CA ILE A 103 6.32 -36.70 -1.26
C ILE A 103 5.77 -35.29 -1.47
N LEU A 104 4.56 -35.06 -0.99
CA LEU A 104 3.92 -33.75 -0.96
C LEU A 104 4.15 -33.10 0.40
N GLU A 105 4.64 -31.87 0.38
CA GLU A 105 4.89 -31.10 1.59
C GLU A 105 4.63 -29.61 1.39
N ASP A 106 4.60 -28.86 2.49
CA ASP A 106 4.60 -27.41 2.45
C ASP A 106 5.99 -26.80 2.64
N ASP A 107 6.06 -25.46 2.63
CA ASP A 107 7.31 -24.71 2.83
C ASP A 107 7.98 -24.93 4.19
N PHE A 108 7.23 -25.46 5.16
CA PHE A 108 7.70 -25.78 6.50
C PHE A 108 8.17 -27.23 6.61
N GLY A 109 8.10 -28.01 5.52
CA GLY A 109 8.44 -29.43 5.50
C GLY A 109 7.39 -30.31 6.19
N ARG A 110 6.18 -29.78 6.39
CA ARG A 110 5.03 -30.55 6.89
C ARG A 110 4.42 -31.32 5.74
N VAL A 111 4.11 -32.58 5.99
CA VAL A 111 3.51 -33.47 4.98
C VAL A 111 2.09 -33.02 4.62
N LEU A 112 1.77 -33.07 3.33
CA LEU A 112 0.45 -32.71 2.81
C LEU A 112 -0.35 -33.98 2.50
N ALA A 113 -1.06 -34.45 3.52
CA ALA A 113 -1.91 -35.63 3.43
C ALA A 113 -3.19 -35.38 2.63
N ASN A 114 -3.79 -36.46 2.11
CA ASN A 114 -5.12 -36.45 1.50
C ASN A 114 -5.29 -35.54 0.26
N VAL A 115 -4.19 -35.16 -0.39
CA VAL A 115 -4.17 -34.33 -1.61
C VAL A 115 -4.58 -35.18 -2.80
N GLU A 116 -5.62 -34.74 -3.51
CA GLU A 116 -6.08 -35.41 -4.73
C GLU A 116 -5.03 -35.27 -5.84
N HIS A 117 -4.69 -36.40 -6.46
CA HIS A 117 -3.77 -36.46 -7.58
C HIS A 117 -4.34 -37.29 -8.71
N ARG A 118 -3.97 -36.89 -9.93
CA ARG A 118 -4.18 -37.63 -11.16
C ARG A 118 -2.82 -37.78 -11.85
N LEU A 119 -2.36 -39.02 -11.96
CA LEU A 119 -1.10 -39.39 -12.58
C LEU A 119 -1.39 -40.06 -13.92
N THR A 120 -0.94 -39.47 -15.02
CA THR A 120 -0.83 -40.17 -16.31
C THR A 120 0.52 -40.88 -16.33
N LEU A 121 0.50 -42.22 -16.36
CA LEU A 121 1.68 -43.07 -16.36
C LEU A 121 2.35 -43.10 -17.74
N PRO A 122 3.58 -43.64 -17.87
CA PRO A 122 4.30 -43.67 -19.14
C PRO A 122 3.58 -44.45 -20.26
N ASP A 123 2.76 -45.43 -19.89
CA ASP A 123 1.91 -46.21 -20.80
C ASP A 123 0.58 -45.51 -21.16
N LEU A 124 0.42 -44.24 -20.76
CA LEU A 124 -0.77 -43.39 -20.92
C LEU A 124 -1.97 -43.80 -20.08
N SER A 125 -1.86 -44.84 -19.24
CA SER A 125 -2.89 -45.15 -18.26
C SER A 125 -2.97 -44.05 -17.19
N ILE A 126 -4.14 -43.94 -16.54
CA ILE A 126 -4.41 -42.87 -15.58
C ILE A 126 -4.70 -43.49 -14.23
N VAL A 127 -3.93 -43.07 -13.22
CA VAL A 127 -4.13 -43.40 -11.82
C VAL A 127 -4.63 -42.16 -11.10
N GLU A 128 -5.78 -42.26 -10.45
CA GLU A 128 -6.35 -41.22 -9.60
C GLU A 128 -6.36 -41.70 -8.15
N GLY A 129 -6.02 -40.81 -7.23
CA GLY A 129 -5.90 -41.17 -5.82
C GLY A 129 -5.71 -39.96 -4.94
N ARG A 130 -5.35 -40.23 -3.68
CA ARG A 130 -4.99 -39.22 -2.69
C ARG A 130 -3.65 -39.55 -2.06
N SER A 131 -2.88 -38.55 -1.67
CA SER A 131 -1.69 -38.77 -0.84
C SER A 131 -2.09 -39.39 0.50
N ASP A 132 -1.23 -40.26 1.04
CA ASP A 132 -1.46 -40.88 2.34
C ASP A 132 -1.23 -39.89 3.51
N THR A 133 -1.30 -40.38 4.75
CA THR A 133 -1.09 -39.58 5.97
C THR A 133 0.32 -39.00 6.09
N SER A 134 1.29 -39.55 5.36
CA SER A 134 2.66 -39.03 5.26
C SER A 134 2.86 -38.11 4.06
N GLY A 135 1.78 -37.74 3.36
CA GLY A 135 1.83 -36.94 2.13
C GLY A 135 2.47 -37.69 0.95
N ARG A 136 2.62 -39.02 1.06
CA ARG A 136 3.29 -39.85 0.07
C ARG A 136 2.30 -40.38 -0.96
N VAL A 137 2.74 -40.45 -2.21
CA VAL A 137 2.10 -41.19 -3.29
C VAL A 137 3.14 -42.14 -3.85
N PHE A 138 2.83 -43.43 -3.85
CA PHE A 138 3.76 -44.47 -4.26
C PHE A 138 3.07 -45.48 -5.16
N ILE A 139 3.69 -45.77 -6.30
CA ILE A 139 3.19 -46.71 -7.30
C ILE A 139 4.35 -47.59 -7.76
N GLU A 140 4.16 -48.90 -7.76
CA GLU A 140 5.14 -49.89 -8.22
C GLU A 140 4.73 -50.51 -9.55
N GLN A 141 5.63 -51.31 -10.14
CA GLN A 141 5.38 -52.10 -11.35
C GLN A 141 5.00 -51.26 -12.58
N LEU A 142 5.68 -50.12 -12.74
CA LEU A 142 5.49 -49.20 -13.85
C LEU A 142 6.50 -49.44 -14.97
N ALA A 143 6.18 -49.00 -16.19
CA ALA A 143 7.20 -48.83 -17.22
C ALA A 143 8.17 -47.68 -16.84
N PRO A 144 9.47 -47.80 -17.13
CA PRO A 144 10.40 -46.67 -17.04
C PRO A 144 9.95 -45.50 -17.94
N GLY A 145 10.07 -44.26 -17.46
CA GLY A 145 9.69 -43.08 -18.26
C GLY A 145 9.30 -41.87 -17.41
N HIS A 146 8.31 -41.12 -17.89
CA HIS A 146 7.80 -39.94 -17.21
C HIS A 146 6.30 -40.05 -16.91
N CYS A 147 5.93 -39.69 -15.70
CA CYS A 147 4.55 -39.52 -15.28
C CYS A 147 4.14 -38.06 -15.42
N LYS A 148 2.93 -37.80 -15.91
CA LYS A 148 2.30 -36.47 -15.85
C LYS A 148 1.47 -36.38 -14.58
N LEU A 149 1.86 -35.53 -13.65
CA LEU A 149 1.18 -35.27 -12.40
C LEU A 149 0.24 -34.05 -12.52
N GLU A 150 -1.02 -34.23 -12.16
CA GLU A 150 -2.00 -33.18 -11.95
C GLU A 150 -2.48 -33.25 -10.50
N LEU A 151 -2.31 -32.16 -9.75
CA LEU A 151 -2.77 -32.07 -8.36
C LEU A 151 -4.03 -31.22 -8.30
N THR A 152 -5.00 -31.64 -7.50
CA THR A 152 -6.22 -30.88 -7.23
C THR A 152 -6.28 -30.56 -5.74
N LEU A 153 -6.34 -29.26 -5.42
CA LEU A 153 -6.56 -28.79 -4.06
C LEU A 153 -8.02 -28.32 -3.94
N SER A 154 -8.88 -29.22 -3.46
CA SER A 154 -10.28 -28.90 -3.13
C SER A 154 -10.37 -27.99 -1.89
N ARG A 155 -9.46 -28.20 -0.93
CA ARG A 155 -9.09 -27.29 0.16
C ARG A 155 -7.59 -27.40 0.41
N TRP A 156 -7.00 -26.47 1.16
CA TRP A 156 -5.64 -26.73 1.67
C TRP A 156 -5.73 -27.91 2.65
N PRO A 157 -4.81 -28.88 2.58
CA PRO A 157 -4.85 -30.05 3.46
C PRO A 157 -4.89 -29.62 4.92
N ASP A 158 -5.73 -30.28 5.72
CA ASP A 158 -5.73 -30.06 7.16
C ASP A 158 -4.31 -30.41 7.66
N LEU A 159 -3.63 -29.43 8.24
CA LEU A 159 -2.39 -29.70 8.95
C LEU A 159 -2.79 -30.54 10.18
N PRO A 160 -2.25 -31.76 10.35
CA PRO A 160 -2.58 -32.53 11.54
C PRO A 160 -1.98 -31.83 12.78
N ASP A 161 -2.48 -32.19 13.96
CA ASP A 161 -2.08 -31.61 15.25
C ASP A 161 -0.55 -31.55 15.46
N MET A 162 -0.12 -30.75 16.44
CA MET A 162 1.27 -30.37 16.79
C MET A 162 2.33 -31.49 16.74
N ASP A 163 1.94 -32.76 16.87
CA ASP A 163 2.82 -33.94 16.89
C ASP A 163 3.02 -34.63 15.54
N THR A 164 2.63 -33.99 14.43
CA THR A 164 2.80 -34.61 13.10
C THR A 164 4.29 -34.81 12.76
N PRO A 165 4.70 -36.02 12.32
CA PRO A 165 6.08 -36.25 11.91
C PRO A 165 6.45 -35.33 10.73
N LYS A 166 7.61 -34.67 10.82
CA LYS A 166 8.25 -34.02 9.67
C LYS A 166 8.34 -35.03 8.53
N ALA A 167 8.22 -34.55 7.29
CA ALA A 167 8.46 -35.38 6.13
C ALA A 167 9.80 -36.12 6.30
N PRO A 168 9.86 -37.43 5.99
CA PRO A 168 11.10 -38.19 6.12
C PRO A 168 12.23 -37.46 5.39
N ALA A 169 13.43 -37.46 5.98
CA ALA A 169 14.59 -36.81 5.39
C ALA A 169 14.78 -37.34 3.97
N ALA A 170 14.81 -36.43 3.00
CA ALA A 170 14.86 -36.84 1.61
C ALA A 170 16.19 -37.53 1.31
N PRO A 171 16.18 -38.64 0.54
CA PRO A 171 17.42 -39.22 0.05
C PRO A 171 18.15 -38.20 -0.83
N PRO A 172 19.50 -38.21 -0.86
CA PRO A 172 20.31 -37.18 -1.52
C PRO A 172 20.05 -37.02 -3.03
N ALA A 173 19.35 -37.96 -3.67
CA ALA A 173 18.98 -37.93 -5.08
C ALA A 173 17.54 -37.45 -5.37
N SER A 174 16.83 -36.88 -4.39
CA SER A 174 15.44 -36.45 -4.60
C SER A 174 15.32 -35.19 -5.46
N ARG A 175 14.38 -35.18 -6.41
CA ARG A 175 14.05 -34.00 -7.22
C ARG A 175 12.98 -33.16 -6.52
N LEU A 176 13.31 -31.90 -6.17
CA LEU A 176 12.37 -30.94 -5.58
C LEU A 176 11.71 -30.07 -6.67
N LEU A 177 10.38 -29.99 -6.64
CA LEU A 177 9.57 -29.07 -7.43
C LEU A 177 8.81 -28.14 -6.48
N GLU A 178 9.05 -26.84 -6.56
CA GLU A 178 8.34 -25.84 -5.75
C GLU A 178 7.20 -25.21 -6.56
N LEU A 179 6.00 -25.20 -5.98
CA LEU A 179 4.78 -24.74 -6.63
C LEU A 179 4.06 -23.70 -5.79
N ARG A 180 3.58 -22.64 -6.45
CA ARG A 180 2.68 -21.63 -5.87
C ARG A 180 1.28 -21.77 -6.49
N PRO A 181 0.40 -22.60 -5.93
CA PRO A 181 -0.98 -22.72 -6.39
C PRO A 181 -1.72 -21.38 -6.40
N PRO A 182 -2.64 -21.13 -7.36
CA PRO A 182 -3.81 -20.33 -7.04
C PRO A 182 -4.58 -21.01 -5.88
N PHE A 183 -5.19 -20.19 -5.02
CA PHE A 183 -5.67 -20.54 -3.66
C PHE A 183 -6.66 -21.73 -3.58
N SER A 184 -7.25 -22.14 -4.71
CA SER A 184 -8.04 -23.35 -4.89
C SER A 184 -8.04 -23.80 -6.36
N GLY A 185 -8.18 -25.11 -6.60
CA GLY A 185 -8.37 -25.67 -7.93
C GLY A 185 -7.23 -26.57 -8.41
N ARG A 186 -7.25 -26.84 -9.72
CA ARG A 186 -6.30 -27.72 -10.38
C ARG A 186 -4.98 -27.00 -10.59
N LEU A 187 -3.88 -27.56 -10.09
CA LEU A 187 -2.54 -27.05 -10.38
C LEU A 187 -2.20 -27.28 -11.85
N PRO A 188 -1.24 -26.51 -12.42
CA PRO A 188 -0.63 -26.87 -13.70
C PRO A 188 -0.19 -28.33 -13.69
N SER A 189 -0.23 -29.01 -14.84
CA SER A 189 0.30 -30.37 -14.91
C SER A 189 1.82 -30.36 -14.97
N PHE A 190 2.47 -31.33 -14.33
CA PHE A 190 3.92 -31.48 -14.28
C PHE A 190 4.36 -32.82 -14.86
N THR A 191 5.58 -32.88 -15.40
CA THR A 191 6.16 -34.14 -15.86
C THR A 191 7.31 -34.53 -14.94
N LEU A 192 7.19 -35.68 -14.29
CA LEU A 192 8.11 -36.18 -13.27
C LEU A 192 8.65 -37.56 -13.70
N PRO A 193 9.96 -37.84 -13.53
CA PRO A 193 10.53 -39.14 -13.89
C PRO A 193 10.12 -40.25 -12.92
N THR A 194 10.06 -41.49 -13.42
CA THR A 194 10.06 -42.71 -12.60
C THR A 194 11.48 -43.05 -12.15
N LEU A 195 11.63 -43.99 -11.21
CA LEU A 195 12.92 -44.42 -10.62
C LEU A 195 13.67 -43.34 -9.84
N VAL A 196 13.00 -42.23 -9.50
CA VAL A 196 13.55 -41.14 -8.71
C VAL A 196 12.54 -40.74 -7.64
N HIS A 197 13.03 -40.41 -6.45
CA HIS A 197 12.21 -39.83 -5.40
C HIS A 197 11.82 -38.40 -5.79
N ASN A 198 10.55 -38.17 -6.10
CA ASN A 198 10.04 -36.84 -6.39
C ASN A 198 9.54 -36.18 -5.10
N ARG A 199 9.76 -34.88 -4.97
CA ARG A 199 9.26 -34.09 -3.85
C ARG A 199 8.61 -32.85 -4.44
N VAL A 200 7.34 -32.63 -4.10
CA VAL A 200 6.61 -31.44 -4.51
C VAL A 200 6.27 -30.63 -3.27
N ARG A 201 6.74 -29.39 -3.25
CA ARG A 201 6.49 -28.43 -2.19
C ARG A 201 5.42 -27.45 -2.63
N LEU A 202 4.29 -27.43 -1.93
CA LEU A 202 3.20 -26.50 -2.18
C LEU A 202 3.31 -25.32 -1.21
N GLN A 203 3.27 -24.10 -1.73
CA GLN A 203 3.44 -22.89 -0.93
C GLN A 203 2.07 -22.24 -0.64
N PRO A 204 1.66 -22.08 0.63
CA PRO A 204 0.56 -21.18 0.96
C PRO A 204 1.09 -19.75 0.82
N SER A 205 0.75 -19.07 -0.27
CA SER A 205 1.06 -17.65 -0.43
C SER A 205 -0.03 -16.80 0.23
N PRO A 206 0.32 -15.67 0.88
CA PRO A 206 -0.69 -14.73 1.34
C PRO A 206 -1.39 -14.17 0.12
N ILE A 207 -2.66 -13.80 0.29
CA ILE A 207 -3.44 -13.26 -0.82
C ILE A 207 -2.97 -11.85 -1.16
N ALA A 208 -2.49 -11.11 -0.15
CA ALA A 208 -1.91 -9.78 -0.31
C ALA A 208 -0.80 -9.53 0.72
N ALA A 209 0.18 -8.73 0.33
CA ALA A 209 1.18 -8.17 1.23
C ALA A 209 1.30 -6.66 0.93
N HIS A 210 1.07 -5.84 1.94
CA HIS A 210 1.13 -4.39 1.86
C HIS A 210 2.37 -3.91 2.59
N ALA A 211 3.21 -3.13 1.92
CA ALA A 211 4.35 -2.50 2.57
C ALA A 211 4.02 -1.05 2.92
N ALA A 212 4.14 -0.73 4.22
CA ALA A 212 4.13 0.64 4.70
C ALA A 212 5.59 1.11 4.81
N VAL A 213 5.99 1.98 3.88
CA VAL A 213 7.35 2.54 3.76
C VAL A 213 7.35 3.98 4.27
N GLY A 214 8.45 4.42 4.88
CA GLY A 214 8.62 5.82 5.28
C GLY A 214 9.15 6.03 6.70
N PHE A 215 9.70 5.00 7.35
CA PHE A 215 10.33 5.19 8.66
C PHE A 215 11.65 5.96 8.51
N ARG A 216 11.88 6.93 9.41
CA ARG A 216 13.15 7.64 9.52
C ARG A 216 14.29 6.68 9.92
N ALA A 217 15.52 7.03 9.55
CA ALA A 217 16.71 6.29 9.98
C ALA A 217 16.75 6.19 11.51
N GLY A 218 16.99 4.99 12.05
CA GLY A 218 17.13 4.77 13.50
C GLY A 218 15.85 4.89 14.33
N SER A 219 14.69 5.18 13.73
CA SER A 219 13.42 5.39 14.46
C SER A 219 12.37 4.32 14.12
N SER A 220 11.51 4.04 15.10
CA SER A 220 10.28 3.24 14.96
C SER A 220 8.99 4.06 14.95
N PHE A 221 9.10 5.40 14.93
CA PHE A 221 7.96 6.30 14.84
C PHE A 221 7.09 6.00 13.60
N VAL A 222 5.80 5.78 13.83
CA VAL A 222 4.81 5.58 12.77
C VAL A 222 4.28 6.96 12.38
N SER A 223 4.81 7.52 11.30
CA SER A 223 4.39 8.83 10.80
C SER A 223 2.92 8.86 10.38
N PRO A 224 2.25 10.05 10.35
CA PRO A 224 0.91 10.19 9.77
C PRO A 224 0.82 9.62 8.36
N GLY A 225 1.89 9.76 7.59
CA GLY A 225 2.09 9.12 6.30
C GLY A 225 1.79 7.62 6.31
N LEU A 226 2.53 6.91 7.17
CA LEU A 226 2.44 5.47 7.38
C LEU A 226 1.10 5.05 7.98
N ALA A 227 0.60 5.82 8.95
CA ALA A 227 -0.66 5.55 9.64
C ALA A 227 -1.87 5.60 8.67
N ILE A 228 -1.88 6.58 7.77
CA ILE A 228 -2.90 6.70 6.71
C ILE A 228 -2.78 5.55 5.71
N ALA A 229 -1.56 5.19 5.30
CA ALA A 229 -1.33 4.05 4.43
C ALA A 229 -1.87 2.75 5.05
N LEU A 230 -1.66 2.53 6.36
CA LEU A 230 -2.25 1.42 7.10
C LEU A 230 -3.78 1.50 7.08
N ARG A 231 -4.37 2.64 7.43
CA ARG A 231 -5.82 2.84 7.46
C ARG A 231 -6.50 2.56 6.12
N SER A 232 -5.83 2.85 5.01
CA SER A 232 -6.33 2.51 3.66
C SER A 232 -6.59 1.01 3.45
N THR A 233 -5.94 0.15 4.25
CA THR A 233 -6.13 -1.31 4.22
C THR A 233 -7.33 -1.78 5.04
N ALA A 234 -7.91 -0.94 5.92
CA ALA A 234 -8.98 -1.31 6.85
C ALA A 234 -10.15 -2.02 6.16
N GLY A 235 -10.67 -1.46 5.06
CA GLY A 235 -11.79 -2.04 4.33
C GLY A 235 -11.49 -3.40 3.72
N GLN A 236 -10.21 -3.70 3.43
CA GLN A 236 -9.81 -5.04 2.99
C GLN A 236 -9.72 -6.02 4.15
N LEU A 237 -9.44 -5.54 5.37
CA LEU A 237 -9.28 -6.36 6.58
C LEU A 237 -10.61 -6.68 7.28
N GLU A 238 -11.63 -5.84 7.12
CA GLU A 238 -12.98 -6.05 7.67
C GLU A 238 -13.73 -7.20 6.97
N GLN A 239 -13.52 -7.36 5.67
CA GLN A 239 -14.29 -8.31 4.84
C GLN A 239 -13.84 -9.77 4.97
N VAL A 240 -12.77 -10.02 5.71
CA VAL A 240 -12.07 -11.29 5.73
C VAL A 240 -11.78 -11.66 7.17
N SER A 241 -12.08 -12.90 7.55
CA SER A 241 -11.54 -13.51 8.76
C SER A 241 -10.05 -13.77 8.53
N SER A 242 -9.23 -12.72 8.40
CA SER A 242 -7.81 -12.85 8.12
C SER A 242 -6.99 -12.94 9.38
N GLN A 243 -5.97 -13.80 9.33
CA GLN A 243 -4.77 -13.72 10.16
C GLN A 243 -3.77 -12.77 9.49
N LEU A 244 -2.99 -12.04 10.28
CA LEU A 244 -2.16 -10.93 9.80
C LEU A 244 -0.73 -11.06 10.33
N GLY A 245 0.26 -11.01 9.44
CA GLY A 245 1.67 -10.95 9.85
C GLY A 245 2.23 -9.55 9.70
N LEU A 246 2.87 -9.02 10.75
CA LEU A 246 3.59 -7.74 10.70
C LEU A 246 5.09 -7.99 10.76
N PHE A 247 5.78 -7.64 9.67
CA PHE A 247 7.21 -7.87 9.50
C PHE A 247 7.94 -6.54 9.40
N GLY A 248 8.71 -6.18 10.42
CA GLY A 248 9.50 -4.95 10.41
C GLY A 248 10.83 -5.15 9.72
N HIS A 249 11.33 -4.10 9.08
CA HIS A 249 12.58 -4.13 8.31
C HIS A 249 13.45 -2.92 8.66
N SER A 250 14.77 -3.10 8.55
CA SER A 250 15.76 -2.03 8.65
C SER A 250 16.56 -1.90 7.37
N ASP A 251 17.21 -0.76 7.20
CA ASP A 251 18.29 -0.64 6.21
C ASP A 251 19.57 -1.32 6.75
N PRO A 252 20.61 -1.55 5.92
CA PRO A 252 21.80 -2.28 6.34
C PRO A 252 22.79 -1.47 7.19
N SER A 253 22.46 -0.24 7.59
CA SER A 253 23.34 0.59 8.42
C SER A 253 23.32 0.13 9.88
N GLY A 254 24.50 -0.07 10.47
CA GLY A 254 24.64 -0.48 11.88
C GLY A 254 24.90 -1.98 12.04
N SER A 255 24.85 -2.46 13.28
CA SER A 255 25.08 -3.88 13.57
C SER A 255 23.82 -4.71 13.32
N GLY A 256 24.01 -6.01 13.11
CA GLY A 256 22.90 -6.93 12.95
C GLY A 256 21.95 -7.02 14.15
N ALA A 257 22.49 -6.83 15.36
CA ALA A 257 21.70 -6.80 16.59
C ALA A 257 20.87 -5.52 16.69
N ASP A 258 21.46 -4.36 16.35
CA ASP A 258 20.75 -3.08 16.35
C ASP A 258 19.61 -3.09 15.33
N ASN A 259 19.89 -3.60 14.14
CA ASN A 259 18.89 -3.78 13.08
C ASN A 259 17.76 -4.73 13.48
N LYS A 260 18.08 -5.78 14.24
CA LYS A 260 17.08 -6.70 14.79
C LYS A 260 16.14 -5.96 15.72
N ALA A 261 16.70 -5.35 16.76
CA ALA A 261 15.94 -4.62 17.76
C ALA A 261 15.11 -3.48 17.15
N LEU A 262 15.68 -2.70 16.21
CA LEU A 262 14.95 -1.63 15.53
C LEU A 262 13.80 -2.17 14.66
N SER A 263 14.04 -3.24 13.90
CA SER A 263 13.01 -3.84 13.08
C SER A 263 11.87 -4.47 13.90
N GLU A 264 12.17 -4.99 15.10
CA GLU A 264 11.15 -5.45 16.05
C GLU A 264 10.31 -4.30 16.58
N ARG A 265 10.95 -3.20 17.03
CA ARG A 265 10.21 -2.01 17.50
C ARG A 265 9.32 -1.41 16.43
N ARG A 266 9.76 -1.37 15.16
CA ARG A 266 8.90 -0.94 14.03
C ARG A 266 7.67 -1.82 13.87
N ALA A 267 7.83 -3.14 13.92
CA ALA A 267 6.70 -4.06 13.86
C ALA A 267 5.79 -3.92 15.09
N ALA A 268 6.35 -3.66 16.27
CA ALA A 268 5.62 -3.45 17.51
C ALA A 268 4.81 -2.15 17.47
N ALA A 269 5.39 -1.05 17.01
CA ALA A 269 4.71 0.23 16.87
C ALA A 269 3.56 0.15 15.86
N MET A 270 3.77 -0.50 14.71
CA MET A 270 2.71 -0.75 13.73
C MET A 270 1.62 -1.69 14.28
N ARG A 271 2.01 -2.70 15.08
CA ARG A 271 1.07 -3.57 15.78
C ARG A 271 0.21 -2.80 16.77
N ALA A 272 0.83 -1.97 17.61
CA ALA A 272 0.15 -1.14 18.58
C ALA A 272 -0.87 -0.21 17.89
N LEU A 273 -0.49 0.43 16.79
CA LEU A 273 -1.43 1.22 15.99
C LEU A 273 -2.56 0.34 15.43
N ALA A 274 -2.23 -0.78 14.80
CA ALA A 274 -3.21 -1.67 14.18
C ALA A 274 -4.23 -2.25 15.20
N SER A 275 -3.81 -2.54 16.43
CA SER A 275 -4.69 -3.02 17.50
C SER A 275 -5.29 -1.92 18.37
N SER A 276 -5.05 -0.65 18.04
CA SER A 276 -5.46 0.52 18.83
C SER A 276 -4.96 0.50 20.29
N ASP A 277 -3.72 0.03 20.50
CA ASP A 277 -3.05 -0.06 21.80
C ASP A 277 -2.14 1.16 22.04
N ALA A 278 -2.71 2.21 22.63
CA ALA A 278 -2.00 3.47 22.87
C ALA A 278 -0.88 3.36 23.90
N ASP A 279 -1.04 2.51 24.92
CA ASP A 279 -0.07 2.36 25.99
C ASP A 279 1.22 1.74 25.46
N VAL A 280 1.13 0.67 24.66
CA VAL A 280 2.31 0.06 24.02
C VAL A 280 3.01 1.04 23.08
N LEU A 281 2.25 1.86 22.33
CA LEU A 281 2.88 2.85 21.46
C LEU A 281 3.60 3.95 22.28
N PHE A 282 3.03 4.34 23.41
CA PHE A 282 3.65 5.30 24.32
C PHE A 282 4.91 4.74 25.00
N GLU A 283 4.91 3.47 25.42
CA GLU A 283 6.11 2.81 25.95
C GLU A 283 7.25 2.77 24.93
N ILE A 284 6.94 2.56 23.65
CA ILE A 284 7.92 2.64 22.56
C ILE A 284 8.44 4.08 22.43
N ALA A 285 7.55 5.07 22.49
CA ALA A 285 7.92 6.49 22.43
C ALA A 285 8.88 6.88 23.56
N ASP A 286 8.60 6.47 24.79
CA ASP A 286 9.45 6.71 25.96
C ASP A 286 10.81 5.99 25.82
N HIS A 287 10.80 4.71 25.43
CA HIS A 287 12.02 3.93 25.22
C HIS A 287 12.94 4.55 24.15
N GLU A 288 12.38 5.02 23.03
CA GLU A 288 13.14 5.68 21.96
C GLU A 288 13.39 7.17 22.23
N ARG A 289 12.78 7.74 23.27
CA ARG A 289 12.84 9.15 23.63
C ARG A 289 12.40 10.05 22.47
N TRP A 290 11.22 9.80 21.92
CA TRP A 290 10.64 10.66 20.88
C TRP A 290 10.64 12.12 21.34
N GLY A 291 11.16 12.99 20.47
CA GLY A 291 11.29 14.42 20.67
C GLY A 291 10.02 15.16 20.27
N LEU A 292 10.08 16.49 20.34
CA LEU A 292 8.97 17.36 19.99
C LEU A 292 8.60 17.23 18.51
N ASP A 293 9.53 16.91 17.62
CA ASP A 293 9.26 16.71 16.18
C ASP A 293 8.30 15.54 15.90
N GLU A 294 8.38 14.42 16.62
CA GLU A 294 7.40 13.34 16.51
C GLU A 294 5.99 13.79 16.97
N TYR A 295 5.89 14.54 18.08
CA TYR A 295 4.60 15.05 18.56
C TYR A 295 4.03 16.15 17.66
N GLN A 296 4.87 17.02 17.10
CA GLN A 296 4.47 17.96 16.05
C GLN A 296 3.89 17.19 14.85
N ALA A 297 4.54 16.11 14.39
CA ALA A 297 4.01 15.30 13.30
C ALA A 297 2.66 14.64 13.66
N MET A 298 2.51 14.10 14.87
CA MET A 298 1.23 13.53 15.35
C MET A 298 0.12 14.58 15.40
N LEU A 299 0.38 15.76 15.98
CA LEU A 299 -0.54 16.90 15.99
C LEU A 299 -0.98 17.26 14.57
N ARG A 300 -0.02 17.33 13.64
CA ARG A 300 -0.31 17.64 12.24
C ARG A 300 -1.22 16.59 11.60
N GLY A 301 -1.01 15.31 11.89
CA GLY A 301 -1.91 14.22 11.47
C GLY A 301 -3.32 14.38 12.04
N LEU A 302 -3.41 14.69 13.32
CA LEU A 302 -4.67 14.94 14.05
C LEU A 302 -5.41 16.22 13.60
N GLY A 303 -4.81 17.02 12.72
CA GLY A 303 -5.40 18.25 12.19
C GLY A 303 -5.07 19.51 13.00
N PHE A 304 -4.21 19.42 14.00
CA PHE A 304 -3.66 20.55 14.76
C PHE A 304 -2.33 20.95 14.13
N ILE A 305 -2.27 22.06 13.42
CA ILE A 305 -1.11 22.40 12.57
C ILE A 305 -0.02 23.07 13.43
N PRO A 306 1.10 22.39 13.77
CA PRO A 306 2.11 22.93 14.70
C PRO A 306 3.11 23.90 14.04
N GLY A 307 2.97 24.13 12.73
CA GLY A 307 4.00 24.78 11.91
C GLY A 307 5.08 23.78 11.48
N ALA A 308 6.34 24.20 11.58
CA ALA A 308 7.49 23.39 11.21
C ALA A 308 7.61 22.14 12.10
N ILE A 309 8.13 21.06 11.53
CA ILE A 309 8.48 19.83 12.23
C ILE A 309 10.00 19.85 12.42
N ASP A 310 10.45 20.45 13.51
CA ASP A 310 11.85 20.88 13.71
C ASP A 310 12.37 20.73 15.16
N ASP A 311 11.61 20.02 16.01
CA ASP A 311 11.95 19.76 17.42
C ASP A 311 12.09 21.06 18.25
N THR A 312 11.54 22.17 17.75
CA THR A 312 11.61 23.49 18.40
C THR A 312 10.20 23.98 18.77
N SER A 313 9.99 24.31 20.06
CA SER A 313 8.74 24.92 20.48
C SER A 313 8.68 26.37 20.00
N GLY A 314 7.63 26.71 19.26
CA GLY A 314 7.36 28.07 18.82
C GLY A 314 5.86 28.36 18.87
N PRO A 315 5.44 29.61 18.58
CA PRO A 315 4.06 30.04 18.77
C PRO A 315 3.01 29.19 18.05
N MET A 316 3.36 28.58 16.90
CA MET A 316 2.47 27.69 16.16
C MET A 316 2.35 26.31 16.80
N THR A 317 3.45 25.78 17.35
CA THR A 317 3.43 24.51 18.08
C THR A 317 2.66 24.66 19.38
N ASP A 318 2.91 25.75 20.11
CA ASP A 318 2.20 26.09 21.35
C ASP A 318 0.69 26.20 21.09
N ALA A 319 0.29 26.95 20.05
CA ALA A 319 -1.12 27.08 19.67
C ALA A 319 -1.75 25.75 19.22
N ALA A 320 -0.98 24.87 18.56
CA ALA A 320 -1.48 23.55 18.17
C ALA A 320 -1.70 22.63 19.37
N ILE A 321 -0.80 22.68 20.37
CA ILE A 321 -0.95 21.94 21.64
C ILE A 321 -2.17 22.46 22.40
N GLU A 322 -2.30 23.78 22.55
CA GLU A 322 -3.44 24.39 23.23
C GLU A 322 -4.77 24.01 22.56
N ALA A 323 -4.84 24.12 21.23
CA ALA A 323 -6.02 23.72 20.47
C ALA A 323 -6.33 22.23 20.61
N PHE A 324 -5.31 21.37 20.65
CA PHE A 324 -5.48 19.94 20.90
C PHE A 324 -6.05 19.67 22.29
N VAL A 325 -5.49 20.30 23.33
CA VAL A 325 -5.93 20.17 24.72
C VAL A 325 -7.38 20.66 24.87
N GLU A 326 -7.72 21.79 24.28
CA GLU A 326 -9.07 22.36 24.30
C GLU A 326 -10.08 21.43 23.59
N ALA A 327 -9.76 20.98 22.39
CA ALA A 327 -10.66 20.14 21.58
C ALA A 327 -10.94 18.76 22.21
N ASN A 328 -10.05 18.28 23.08
CA ASN A 328 -10.16 16.97 23.69
C ASN A 328 -10.49 17.02 25.18
N ALA A 329 -10.74 18.20 25.77
CA ALA A 329 -10.96 18.42 27.20
C ALA A 329 -11.98 17.45 27.85
N GLU A 330 -12.97 16.97 27.09
CA GLU A 330 -14.05 16.08 27.55
C GLU A 330 -13.87 14.59 27.19
N ARG A 331 -12.88 14.23 26.36
CA ARG A 331 -12.75 12.91 25.71
C ARG A 331 -11.73 11.96 26.37
N TRP A 332 -11.19 12.30 27.54
CA TRP A 332 -10.01 11.60 28.07
C TRP A 332 -10.29 10.19 28.60
N LEU A 333 -9.86 9.19 27.83
CA LEU A 333 -9.96 7.75 28.16
C LEU A 333 -9.04 7.32 29.33
N SER A 334 -7.91 8.00 29.53
CA SER A 334 -6.91 7.66 30.56
C SER A 334 -7.23 8.21 31.96
N GLY A 335 -8.33 8.96 32.11
CA GLY A 335 -8.81 9.47 33.40
C GLY A 335 -8.05 10.69 33.95
N LEU A 336 -6.99 11.17 33.29
CA LEU A 336 -6.27 12.39 33.68
C LEU A 336 -6.17 13.36 32.48
N PRO A 337 -6.74 14.58 32.56
CA PRO A 337 -6.72 15.56 31.48
C PRO A 337 -5.35 16.21 31.34
N PRO A 338 -4.79 16.39 30.13
CA PRO A 338 -3.48 17.00 29.92
C PRO A 338 -3.34 18.32 30.65
N SER A 339 -2.10 18.68 31.00
CA SER A 339 -1.82 19.94 31.66
C SER A 339 -2.36 21.12 30.83
N LYS A 340 -2.94 22.08 31.52
CA LYS A 340 -3.40 23.31 30.86
C LYS A 340 -2.20 24.09 30.35
N GLY A 341 -2.26 24.51 29.09
CA GLY A 341 -1.26 25.36 28.44
C GLY A 341 -0.48 24.62 27.34
N PRO A 342 0.58 25.25 26.79
CA PRO A 342 1.31 24.75 25.63
C PRO A 342 2.39 23.72 26.00
N SER A 343 2.48 23.27 27.26
CA SER A 343 3.53 22.38 27.70
C SER A 343 3.33 20.96 27.16
N LEU A 344 4.32 20.45 26.43
CA LEU A 344 4.39 19.03 26.04
C LEU A 344 4.96 18.19 27.20
N ASP A 345 4.23 18.13 28.31
CA ASP A 345 4.56 17.23 29.41
C ASP A 345 4.13 15.78 29.13
N GLU A 346 4.55 14.82 29.97
CA GLU A 346 4.24 13.39 29.77
C GLU A 346 2.74 13.15 29.59
N GLN A 347 1.90 13.89 30.32
CA GLN A 347 0.47 13.74 30.25
C GLN A 347 -0.10 14.19 28.91
N THR A 348 0.37 15.33 28.40
CA THR A 348 0.01 15.84 27.08
C THR A 348 0.54 14.93 25.97
N GLN A 349 1.75 14.38 26.14
CA GLN A 349 2.31 13.38 25.23
C GLN A 349 1.45 12.11 25.15
N ARG A 350 1.04 11.54 26.30
CA ARG A 350 0.13 10.38 26.37
C ARG A 350 -1.21 10.68 25.70
N ALA A 351 -1.76 11.88 25.96
CA ALA A 351 -2.99 12.34 25.34
C ALA A 351 -2.88 12.40 23.81
N ILE A 352 -1.81 12.97 23.27
CA ILE A 352 -1.56 13.04 21.82
C ILE A 352 -1.42 11.64 21.22
N VAL A 353 -0.63 10.75 21.84
CA VAL A 353 -0.47 9.36 21.37
C VAL A 353 -1.79 8.60 21.38
N SER A 354 -2.58 8.75 22.44
CA SER A 354 -3.91 8.11 22.54
C SER A 354 -4.84 8.59 21.43
N ALA A 355 -4.96 9.90 21.21
CA ALA A 355 -5.79 10.46 20.15
C ALA A 355 -5.29 10.01 18.76
N TYR A 356 -3.97 9.94 18.57
CA TYR A 356 -3.34 9.48 17.34
C TYR A 356 -3.69 8.02 17.03
N VAL A 357 -3.63 7.15 18.05
CA VAL A 357 -4.00 5.74 17.93
C VAL A 357 -5.51 5.56 17.73
N GLU A 358 -6.34 6.41 18.34
CA GLU A 358 -7.79 6.41 18.10
C GLU A 358 -8.14 6.82 16.66
N GLU A 359 -7.51 7.86 16.13
CA GLU A 359 -7.80 8.37 14.77
C GLU A 359 -7.30 7.42 13.67
N TYR A 360 -6.13 6.81 13.85
CA TYR A 360 -5.48 6.03 12.80
C TYR A 360 -5.45 4.52 13.04
N GLY A 361 -5.76 4.08 14.26
CA GLY A 361 -5.78 2.67 14.58
C GLY A 361 -6.87 1.91 13.84
N LEU A 362 -6.64 0.62 13.63
CA LEU A 362 -7.58 -0.24 12.91
C LEU A 362 -8.56 -0.95 13.85
N GLY A 363 -8.36 -0.87 15.17
CA GLY A 363 -9.17 -1.58 16.16
C GLY A 363 -9.14 -3.10 15.97
N LEU A 364 -8.05 -3.65 15.42
CA LEU A 364 -7.96 -5.08 15.16
C LEU A 364 -7.83 -5.85 16.48
N ASP A 365 -8.61 -6.92 16.60
CA ASP A 365 -8.43 -7.91 17.67
C ASP A 365 -6.99 -8.45 17.64
N PRO A 366 -6.20 -8.32 18.73
CA PRO A 366 -4.83 -8.80 18.79
C PRO A 366 -4.67 -10.29 18.44
N SER A 367 -5.71 -11.11 18.61
CA SER A 367 -5.71 -12.54 18.24
C SER A 367 -5.67 -12.79 16.72
N ARG A 368 -5.97 -11.77 15.91
CA ARG A 368 -5.81 -11.81 14.45
C ARG A 368 -4.37 -11.60 14.00
N LEU A 369 -3.49 -11.12 14.89
CA LEU A 369 -2.09 -10.90 14.58
C LEU A 369 -1.30 -12.19 14.85
N LEU A 370 -0.46 -12.57 13.89
CA LEU A 370 0.39 -13.75 13.97
C LEU A 370 1.44 -13.56 15.06
N GLY A 371 1.27 -14.30 16.14
CA GLY A 371 2.14 -14.26 17.30
C GLY A 371 1.93 -13.03 18.17
N THR A 372 2.39 -13.15 19.42
CA THR A 372 2.53 -12.01 20.33
C THR A 372 3.76 -11.16 20.00
N VAL A 373 4.66 -11.69 19.16
CA VAL A 373 5.99 -11.13 18.91
C VAL A 373 5.98 -10.29 17.65
N ALA A 374 6.42 -9.04 17.78
CA ALA A 374 6.71 -8.17 16.66
C ALA A 374 7.86 -8.76 15.82
N SER A 375 7.56 -9.23 14.60
CA SER A 375 8.53 -10.00 13.81
C SER A 375 9.53 -9.10 13.08
N GLY A 376 10.64 -8.77 13.75
CA GLY A 376 11.75 -8.03 13.14
C GLY A 376 12.60 -8.88 12.19
N CYS A 377 12.65 -8.46 10.92
CA CYS A 377 13.34 -9.13 9.82
C CYS A 377 14.69 -8.50 9.44
N ARG A 378 15.20 -7.52 10.20
CA ARG A 378 16.51 -6.87 9.95
C ARG A 378 16.62 -6.28 8.53
N GLU A 379 17.85 -6.19 8.02
CA GLU A 379 18.22 -5.83 6.66
C GLU A 379 18.11 -6.98 5.63
N PHE A 380 17.60 -8.15 6.03
CA PHE A 380 17.68 -9.37 5.21
C PHE A 380 16.79 -9.34 3.97
N ASN A 381 15.76 -8.51 3.94
CA ASN A 381 14.76 -8.48 2.88
C ASN A 381 14.84 -7.14 2.15
N ASP A 382 16.00 -6.86 1.58
CA ASP A 382 16.26 -5.60 0.90
C ASP A 382 15.52 -5.52 -0.44
N VAL A 383 14.93 -4.35 -0.69
CA VAL A 383 14.28 -4.01 -1.96
C VAL A 383 15.29 -3.14 -2.68
N LYS A 384 15.76 -3.57 -3.86
CA LYS A 384 16.97 -3.07 -4.55
C LYS A 384 16.92 -1.60 -5.03
N THR A 385 16.12 -0.76 -4.40
CA THR A 385 15.64 0.53 -4.89
C THR A 385 16.14 1.71 -4.03
N SER A 386 16.19 1.61 -2.70
CA SER A 386 16.87 2.60 -1.81
C SER A 386 16.88 2.19 -0.33
N PRO A 387 17.81 2.72 0.51
CA PRO A 387 17.80 2.53 1.96
C PRO A 387 16.49 3.00 2.62
N ALA A 388 15.86 4.05 2.11
CA ALA A 388 14.57 4.53 2.60
C ALA A 388 13.46 3.48 2.44
N GLN A 389 13.45 2.75 1.32
CA GLN A 389 12.47 1.68 1.08
C GLN A 389 12.75 0.41 1.90
N ALA A 390 13.99 0.21 2.36
CA ALA A 390 14.31 -0.84 3.32
C ALA A 390 13.71 -0.57 4.71
N ARG A 391 13.48 0.70 5.08
CA ARG A 391 12.87 1.13 6.35
C ARG A 391 11.35 1.07 6.29
N ARG A 392 10.81 -0.13 6.50
CA ARG A 392 9.37 -0.40 6.31
C ARG A 392 8.83 -1.42 7.29
N VAL A 393 7.51 -1.53 7.34
CA VAL A 393 6.79 -2.68 7.87
C VAL A 393 5.95 -3.30 6.75
N THR A 394 6.00 -4.62 6.63
CA THR A 394 5.16 -5.38 5.70
C THR A 394 4.01 -6.02 6.46
N LEU A 395 2.78 -5.66 6.11
CA LEU A 395 1.55 -6.31 6.56
C LEU A 395 1.17 -7.41 5.56
N ALA A 396 1.34 -8.67 5.96
CA ALA A 396 0.90 -9.83 5.20
C ALA A 396 -0.53 -10.22 5.62
N VAL A 397 -1.43 -10.36 4.65
CA VAL A 397 -2.83 -10.71 4.89
C VAL A 397 -3.11 -12.15 4.45
N PHE A 398 -3.41 -13.00 5.43
CA PHE A 398 -3.78 -14.40 5.23
C PHE A 398 -5.29 -14.56 5.40
N THR A 399 -6.02 -14.54 4.29
CA THR A 399 -7.50 -14.55 4.29
C THR A 399 -8.14 -15.84 4.76
N ASP A 400 -7.37 -16.92 4.81
CA ASP A 400 -7.80 -18.20 5.36
C ASP A 400 -6.97 -18.51 6.61
N PRO A 401 -7.55 -18.36 7.82
CA PRO A 401 -6.87 -18.63 9.07
C PRO A 401 -6.31 -20.05 9.16
N ALA A 402 -6.97 -21.03 8.54
CA ALA A 402 -6.52 -22.42 8.57
C ALA A 402 -5.24 -22.63 7.73
N LYS A 403 -4.94 -21.69 6.82
CA LYS A 403 -3.73 -21.69 5.97
C LYS A 403 -2.68 -20.69 6.42
N ALA A 404 -3.01 -19.82 7.36
CA ALA A 404 -2.06 -18.84 7.87
C ALA A 404 -0.90 -19.57 8.57
N PRO A 405 0.35 -19.07 8.44
CA PRO A 405 1.45 -19.56 9.25
C PRO A 405 1.07 -19.51 10.73
N ARG A 406 1.44 -20.52 11.51
CA ARG A 406 1.30 -20.46 12.97
C ARG A 406 2.46 -19.64 13.54
N THR A 407 2.30 -19.16 14.76
CA THR A 407 3.39 -18.47 15.48
C THR A 407 4.66 -19.32 15.54
N SER A 408 4.53 -20.64 15.75
CA SER A 408 5.66 -21.58 15.78
C SER A 408 6.31 -21.83 14.42
N ASP A 409 5.67 -21.42 13.33
CA ASP A 409 6.20 -21.53 11.98
C ASP A 409 7.06 -20.29 11.61
N LEU A 410 7.01 -19.22 12.40
CA LEU A 410 7.86 -18.04 12.23
C LEU A 410 9.30 -18.35 12.66
N PRO A 411 10.31 -18.21 11.78
CA PRO A 411 11.70 -18.49 12.15
C PRO A 411 12.32 -17.37 13.00
N CYS A 412 11.68 -16.19 13.06
CA CYS A 412 12.19 -15.07 13.83
C CYS A 412 11.82 -15.24 15.30
N VAL A 413 12.83 -15.20 16.17
CA VAL A 413 12.68 -15.12 17.62
C VAL A 413 13.02 -13.69 18.04
N GLU A 414 12.30 -13.17 19.03
CA GLU A 414 12.51 -11.82 19.57
C GLU A 414 13.93 -11.69 20.14
N GLY A 415 14.64 -10.60 19.80
CA GLY A 415 16.01 -10.35 20.25
C GLY A 415 17.09 -11.28 19.65
N ASP A 416 16.71 -12.40 19.03
CA ASP A 416 17.66 -13.33 18.41
C ASP A 416 17.87 -13.00 16.92
N SER A 417 19.00 -12.33 16.66
CA SER A 417 19.41 -11.93 15.31
C SER A 417 19.85 -13.10 14.41
N GLY A 418 20.06 -14.30 14.98
CA GLY A 418 20.53 -15.52 14.30
C GLY A 418 19.44 -16.56 14.03
N ALA A 419 18.22 -16.37 14.57
CA ALA A 419 17.12 -17.33 14.42
C ALA A 419 16.64 -17.50 12.96
N CYS A 420 16.75 -16.45 12.15
CA CYS A 420 16.29 -16.48 10.75
C CYS A 420 17.15 -17.41 9.88
N THR A 421 16.49 -18.32 9.16
CA THR A 421 17.14 -19.10 8.10
C THR A 421 17.33 -18.24 6.85
N LEU A 422 18.60 -17.93 6.54
CA LEU A 422 18.97 -17.08 5.41
C LEU A 422 19.55 -17.89 4.27
N ASP A 423 19.12 -17.59 3.05
CA ASP A 423 19.72 -18.12 1.83
C ASP A 423 20.75 -17.14 1.25
N ARG A 424 21.53 -17.61 0.27
CA ARG A 424 22.56 -16.82 -0.45
C ARG A 424 22.01 -16.04 -1.66
N GLU A 425 20.68 -15.96 -1.82
CA GLU A 425 20.07 -15.20 -2.92
C GLU A 425 20.14 -13.68 -2.68
N ASP A 426 20.22 -12.90 -3.75
CA ASP A 426 20.22 -11.44 -3.69
C ASP A 426 18.82 -10.87 -3.40
N GLY A 427 18.71 -9.96 -2.43
CA GLY A 427 17.46 -9.25 -2.10
C GLY A 427 16.73 -9.87 -0.90
N LEU A 428 15.71 -10.70 -1.13
CA LEU A 428 14.88 -11.33 -0.10
C LEU A 428 15.57 -12.58 0.49
N ARG A 429 16.52 -12.39 1.42
CA ARG A 429 17.35 -13.47 1.96
C ARG A 429 16.64 -14.35 3.00
N CYS A 430 15.63 -13.83 3.69
CA CYS A 430 14.87 -14.64 4.64
C CYS A 430 13.95 -15.60 3.87
N ARG A 431 14.24 -16.90 3.99
CA ARG A 431 13.51 -17.94 3.26
C ARG A 431 12.01 -17.88 3.55
N PHE A 432 11.64 -17.83 4.83
CA PHE A 432 10.23 -17.68 5.23
C PHE A 432 9.57 -16.48 4.55
N PHE A 433 10.17 -15.29 4.66
CA PHE A 433 9.59 -14.07 4.10
C PHE A 433 9.43 -14.16 2.57
N ARG A 434 10.44 -14.67 1.86
CA ARG A 434 10.40 -14.84 0.40
C ARG A 434 9.28 -15.79 -0.06
N HIS A 435 8.98 -16.84 0.71
CA HIS A 435 8.00 -17.86 0.34
C HIS A 435 6.60 -17.58 0.88
N ALA A 436 6.49 -17.24 2.16
CA ALA A 436 5.24 -17.03 2.88
C ALA A 436 4.75 -15.58 2.89
N VAL A 437 5.54 -14.61 2.43
CA VAL A 437 5.08 -13.20 2.25
C VAL A 437 5.08 -12.83 0.77
N ALA A 438 6.18 -13.12 0.07
CA ALA A 438 6.36 -12.95 -1.38
C ALA A 438 5.76 -11.62 -1.92
N PRO A 439 6.20 -10.46 -1.41
CA PRO A 439 5.50 -9.21 -1.67
C PRO A 439 5.73 -8.78 -3.12
N ARG A 440 4.71 -8.99 -3.96
CA ARG A 440 4.79 -8.78 -5.42
C ARG A 440 4.84 -7.30 -5.82
N ASP A 441 4.55 -6.40 -4.88
CA ASP A 441 4.34 -4.97 -5.15
C ASP A 441 5.29 -4.05 -4.35
N LEU A 442 6.42 -4.54 -3.80
CA LEU A 442 7.36 -3.68 -3.06
C LEU A 442 8.00 -2.59 -3.93
N ASP A 443 8.19 -2.86 -5.23
CA ASP A 443 8.92 -1.98 -6.14
C ASP A 443 8.12 -0.73 -6.57
N ALA A 444 6.84 -0.62 -6.18
CA ALA A 444 5.91 0.37 -6.69
C ALA A 444 5.20 1.21 -5.61
N VAL A 445 5.80 1.39 -4.43
CA VAL A 445 5.25 2.33 -3.44
C VAL A 445 5.39 3.75 -4.00
N ALA A 446 4.30 4.25 -4.57
CA ALA A 446 4.20 5.63 -5.01
C ALA A 446 4.20 6.56 -3.80
N VAL A 447 4.85 7.72 -3.93
CA VAL A 447 4.73 8.76 -2.92
C VAL A 447 3.32 9.32 -3.01
N GLU A 448 2.58 9.20 -1.91
CA GLU A 448 1.24 9.77 -1.78
C GLU A 448 1.32 11.10 -1.03
N TRP A 449 0.41 12.01 -1.38
CA TRP A 449 0.28 13.33 -0.79
C TRP A 449 -1.18 13.54 -0.40
N PHE A 450 -1.43 14.01 0.81
CA PHE A 450 -2.79 14.17 1.32
C PHE A 450 -2.86 15.27 2.39
N ASP A 451 -4.09 15.66 2.73
CA ASP A 451 -4.41 16.66 3.76
C ASP A 451 -3.57 17.94 3.62
N PHE A 452 -3.67 18.63 2.48
CA PHE A 452 -2.94 19.88 2.24
C PHE A 452 -3.43 20.98 3.18
N ALA A 453 -2.52 21.81 3.67
CA ALA A 453 -2.85 22.91 4.57
C ALA A 453 -2.08 24.19 4.24
N TRP A 454 -2.80 25.29 4.43
CA TRP A 454 -2.30 26.66 4.37
C TRP A 454 -2.52 27.28 5.75
N LEU A 455 -1.48 27.89 6.32
CA LEU A 455 -1.62 28.55 7.61
C LEU A 455 -0.85 29.87 7.62
N ARG A 456 -1.51 30.95 8.02
CA ARG A 456 -0.82 32.23 8.26
C ARG A 456 0.01 32.14 9.53
N THR A 457 1.29 32.47 9.42
CA THR A 457 2.18 32.55 10.58
C THR A 457 2.09 33.93 11.23
N PRO A 458 2.49 34.09 12.51
CA PRO A 458 2.56 35.40 13.16
C PRO A 458 3.46 36.43 12.44
N THR A 459 4.40 35.95 11.62
CA THR A 459 5.32 36.80 10.85
C THR A 459 4.71 37.35 9.56
N GLY A 460 3.47 36.96 9.22
CA GLY A 460 2.82 37.29 7.94
C GLY A 460 3.16 36.32 6.80
N LYS A 461 4.21 35.50 6.96
CA LYS A 461 4.50 34.38 6.04
C LYS A 461 3.41 33.33 6.08
N ILE A 462 3.37 32.49 5.05
CA ILE A 462 2.41 31.41 4.87
C ILE A 462 3.13 30.07 5.02
N HIS A 463 2.68 29.27 5.98
CA HIS A 463 3.10 27.89 6.13
C HIS A 463 2.28 27.00 5.21
N LEU A 464 2.96 26.31 4.31
CA LEU A 464 2.40 25.35 3.36
C LEU A 464 2.77 23.96 3.86
N SER A 465 1.82 23.02 3.91
CA SER A 465 2.15 21.64 4.25
C SER A 465 1.23 20.62 3.61
N ALA A 466 1.72 19.40 3.49
CA ALA A 466 0.95 18.21 3.17
C ALA A 466 1.47 17.03 3.99
N LEU A 467 0.60 16.09 4.32
CA LEU A 467 1.02 14.79 4.80
C LEU A 467 1.48 13.93 3.61
N THR A 468 2.45 13.05 3.82
CA THR A 468 3.04 12.25 2.75
C THR A 468 3.64 10.92 3.22
N THR A 469 3.72 9.95 2.31
CA THR A 469 4.52 8.72 2.48
C THR A 469 5.96 8.86 1.98
N ALA A 470 6.35 10.05 1.50
CA ALA A 470 7.72 10.33 1.10
C ALA A 470 8.69 10.10 2.28
N PRO A 471 9.91 9.60 2.00
CA PRO A 471 10.96 9.58 3.01
C PRO A 471 11.41 11.00 3.37
N ASP A 472 11.97 11.15 4.57
CA ASP A 472 12.58 12.41 5.01
C ASP A 472 13.66 12.88 4.02
N THR A 473 13.57 14.15 3.64
CA THR A 473 14.45 14.77 2.65
C THR A 473 14.36 16.29 2.72
N ASP A 474 15.38 16.99 2.23
CA ASP A 474 15.40 18.45 2.06
C ASP A 474 15.24 18.89 0.60
N ASP A 475 15.06 17.92 -0.30
CA ASP A 475 14.98 18.12 -1.74
C ASP A 475 13.53 18.22 -2.22
N VAL A 476 12.71 19.05 -1.55
CA VAL A 476 11.33 19.32 -1.97
C VAL A 476 11.17 20.75 -2.43
N GLU A 477 10.38 20.92 -3.48
CA GLU A 477 10.02 22.22 -3.98
C GLU A 477 8.51 22.47 -3.93
N PHE A 478 8.14 23.66 -3.48
CA PHE A 478 6.80 24.20 -3.57
C PHE A 478 6.76 25.29 -4.65
N GLU A 479 5.91 25.11 -5.65
CA GLU A 479 5.55 26.13 -6.62
C GLU A 479 4.18 26.67 -6.26
N ILE A 480 4.08 27.97 -5.99
CA ILE A 480 2.84 28.64 -5.58
C ILE A 480 2.33 29.43 -6.77
N GLY A 481 1.04 29.31 -7.09
CA GLY A 481 0.43 30.05 -8.19
C GLY A 481 -1.09 30.02 -8.15
N ILE A 482 -1.70 30.55 -9.21
CA ILE A 482 -3.13 30.49 -9.46
C ILE A 482 -3.39 29.42 -10.53
N ALA A 483 -4.32 28.51 -10.28
CA ALA A 483 -4.79 27.55 -11.29
C ALA A 483 -5.91 28.20 -12.12
N ASP A 484 -5.58 28.73 -13.30
CA ASP A 484 -6.56 29.34 -14.19
C ASP A 484 -7.52 28.27 -14.72
N GLY A 485 -8.82 28.41 -14.43
CA GLY A 485 -9.83 27.38 -14.72
C GLY A 485 -10.03 26.35 -13.60
N GLY A 486 -9.37 26.51 -12.46
CA GLY A 486 -9.47 25.61 -11.31
C GLY A 486 -8.68 24.31 -11.45
N LEU A 487 -8.76 23.47 -10.41
CA LEU A 487 -8.21 22.11 -10.43
C LEU A 487 -9.33 21.08 -10.56
N PRO A 488 -9.08 19.93 -11.22
CA PRO A 488 -10.01 18.81 -11.11
C PRO A 488 -10.15 18.38 -9.65
N SER A 489 -11.33 17.91 -9.27
CA SER A 489 -11.59 17.32 -7.96
C SER A 489 -11.67 15.79 -8.09
N PRO A 490 -10.81 15.02 -7.39
CA PRO A 490 -9.74 15.47 -6.50
C PRO A 490 -8.54 16.07 -7.25
N PRO A 491 -7.71 16.92 -6.59
CA PRO A 491 -6.51 17.49 -7.20
C PRO A 491 -5.59 16.43 -7.81
N PRO A 492 -4.94 16.72 -8.96
CA PRO A 492 -4.12 15.73 -9.62
C PRO A 492 -2.82 15.46 -8.85
N SER A 493 -2.33 14.22 -8.92
CA SER A 493 -1.05 13.80 -8.34
C SER A 493 -0.38 12.71 -9.19
N SER A 494 0.93 12.52 -8.99
CA SER A 494 1.70 11.43 -9.62
C SER A 494 1.18 10.06 -9.20
N ALA A 495 0.81 9.89 -7.93
CA ALA A 495 0.25 8.63 -7.40
C ALA A 495 -1.09 8.25 -8.05
N ALA A 496 -1.92 9.23 -8.40
CA ALA A 496 -3.19 9.01 -9.10
C ALA A 496 -3.01 8.79 -10.61
N GLY A 497 -1.78 8.78 -11.13
CA GLY A 497 -1.50 8.71 -12.57
C GLY A 497 -1.95 9.96 -13.33
N GLY A 498 -2.08 11.09 -12.62
CA GLY A 498 -2.44 12.38 -13.22
C GLY A 498 -1.36 12.88 -14.17
N HIS A 499 -1.73 13.84 -15.02
CA HIS A 499 -0.76 14.57 -15.84
C HIS A 499 -0.38 15.86 -15.11
N ALA A 500 0.93 16.16 -15.04
CA ALA A 500 1.44 17.37 -14.40
C ALA A 500 1.12 18.67 -15.17
N GLY A 501 0.22 18.61 -16.16
CA GLY A 501 0.04 19.63 -17.20
C GLY A 501 -0.76 20.86 -16.81
N THR A 502 -1.27 20.95 -15.58
CA THR A 502 -1.85 22.20 -15.07
C THR A 502 -0.72 23.21 -14.88
N GLU A 503 -0.65 24.20 -15.75
CA GLU A 503 0.26 25.33 -15.59
C GLU A 503 -0.30 26.29 -14.55
N LEU A 504 0.48 26.62 -13.52
CA LEU A 504 0.09 27.61 -12.53
C LEU A 504 0.58 28.99 -12.98
N ARG A 505 -0.29 29.98 -12.93
CA ARG A 505 0.13 31.38 -13.00
C ARG A 505 0.93 31.70 -11.75
N LYS A 506 2.25 31.72 -11.92
CA LYS A 506 3.24 31.70 -10.84
C LYS A 506 3.13 32.95 -9.93
N LEU A 507 2.99 32.69 -8.63
CA LEU A 507 3.07 33.68 -7.56
C LEU A 507 4.40 33.59 -6.80
N GLY A 508 5.00 32.41 -6.68
CA GLY A 508 6.24 32.23 -5.93
C GLY A 508 6.78 30.82 -5.94
N ARG A 509 7.93 30.62 -5.30
CA ARG A 509 8.52 29.30 -5.01
C ARG A 509 9.02 29.30 -3.57
N ALA A 510 8.98 28.14 -2.93
CA ALA A 510 9.59 27.94 -1.62
C ALA A 510 10.32 26.59 -1.59
N ALA A 511 11.52 26.59 -0.99
CA ALA A 511 12.19 25.33 -0.64
C ALA A 511 11.43 24.70 0.51
N GLY A 512 11.16 23.40 0.39
CA GLY A 512 10.47 22.62 1.40
C GLY A 512 11.27 21.40 1.81
N LEU A 513 10.76 20.70 2.80
CA LEU A 513 11.37 19.51 3.35
C LEU A 513 10.32 18.53 3.86
N VAL A 514 10.67 17.25 3.89
CA VAL A 514 9.88 16.18 4.49
C VAL A 514 10.51 15.78 5.81
N ARG A 515 9.72 15.78 6.89
CA ARG A 515 10.07 15.20 8.18
C ARG A 515 8.89 14.42 8.71
N HIS A 516 9.14 13.18 9.14
CA HIS A 516 8.16 12.38 9.86
C HIS A 516 6.82 12.28 9.10
N GLY A 517 6.88 12.12 7.77
CA GLY A 517 5.69 12.05 6.91
C GLY A 517 4.91 13.36 6.76
N VAL A 518 5.52 14.50 7.10
CA VAL A 518 4.99 15.85 6.86
C VAL A 518 5.93 16.59 5.94
N CYS A 519 5.41 17.01 4.78
CA CYS A 519 6.10 17.90 3.87
C CYS A 519 5.66 19.34 4.15
N TYR A 520 6.60 20.26 4.33
CA TYR A 520 6.26 21.66 4.60
C TYR A 520 7.25 22.66 4.03
N ALA A 521 6.80 23.91 3.89
CA ALA A 521 7.59 25.06 3.47
C ALA A 521 7.03 26.35 4.08
N LEU A 522 7.88 27.39 4.17
CA LEU A 522 7.48 28.75 4.50
C LEU A 522 7.59 29.64 3.26
N TRP A 523 6.48 30.23 2.85
CA TRP A 523 6.39 31.12 1.71
C TRP A 523 6.13 32.56 2.15
N ASP A 524 6.85 33.50 1.54
CA ASP A 524 6.60 34.93 1.68
C ASP A 524 5.69 35.41 0.53
N PRO A 525 4.46 35.85 0.81
CA PRO A 525 3.46 36.14 -0.22
C PRO A 525 3.75 37.34 -1.13
N GLU A 526 4.74 38.17 -0.83
CA GLU A 526 5.10 39.38 -1.62
C GLU A 526 3.89 40.26 -2.01
N GLY A 527 2.95 40.46 -1.07
CA GLY A 527 1.77 41.32 -1.26
C GLY A 527 0.53 40.61 -1.78
N PHE A 528 0.61 39.32 -2.14
CA PHE A 528 -0.56 38.51 -2.45
C PHE A 528 -1.06 37.77 -1.21
N ASP A 529 -2.29 38.03 -0.76
CA ASP A 529 -2.86 37.31 0.38
C ASP A 529 -3.67 36.10 -0.10
N PRO A 530 -3.18 34.85 0.06
CA PRO A 530 -3.93 33.67 -0.37
C PRO A 530 -5.21 33.48 0.45
N PHE A 531 -5.37 34.12 1.61
CA PHE A 531 -6.58 34.06 2.42
C PHE A 531 -7.55 35.23 2.19
N ASP A 532 -7.25 36.14 1.27
CA ASP A 532 -8.17 37.19 0.84
C ASP A 532 -8.80 36.80 -0.49
N PRO A 533 -10.03 36.24 -0.50
CA PRO A 533 -10.68 35.81 -1.73
C PRO A 533 -10.78 36.93 -2.76
N ARG A 534 -10.83 38.20 -2.35
CA ARG A 534 -10.91 39.35 -3.27
C ARG A 534 -9.70 39.45 -4.19
N GLN A 535 -8.54 38.93 -3.77
CA GLN A 535 -7.32 38.93 -4.58
C GLN A 535 -7.24 37.75 -5.54
N TRP A 536 -8.13 36.76 -5.41
CA TRP A 536 -8.20 35.64 -6.33
C TRP A 536 -8.84 36.07 -7.66
N PHE A 537 -9.77 37.02 -7.58
CA PHE A 537 -10.49 37.57 -8.71
C PHE A 537 -9.78 38.81 -9.25
N GLU A 538 -9.28 38.75 -10.47
CA GLU A 538 -9.25 39.95 -11.30
C GLU A 538 -10.71 40.26 -11.62
N THR A 539 -11.32 41.15 -10.83
CA THR A 539 -12.73 41.48 -10.97
C THR A 539 -12.96 42.13 -12.34
N ASP A 540 -13.33 41.35 -13.34
CA ASP A 540 -14.24 41.81 -14.36
C ASP A 540 -15.65 41.77 -13.73
N PRO A 541 -16.19 42.91 -13.27
CA PRO A 541 -17.48 42.96 -12.59
C PRO A 541 -18.65 42.52 -13.49
N ASP A 542 -18.43 42.40 -14.80
CA ASP A 542 -19.46 42.05 -15.78
C ASP A 542 -19.43 40.56 -16.18
N ALA A 543 -18.53 39.73 -15.64
CA ALA A 543 -18.45 38.30 -15.95
C ALA A 543 -19.67 37.53 -15.39
N PRO A 544 -20.56 36.99 -16.25
CA PRO A 544 -21.90 36.56 -15.84
C PRO A 544 -21.98 35.19 -15.15
N GLU A 545 -20.91 34.39 -15.14
CA GLU A 545 -20.86 33.07 -14.50
C GLU A 545 -19.40 32.73 -14.18
N ILE A 546 -19.12 32.34 -12.94
CA ILE A 546 -17.77 32.00 -12.49
C ILE A 546 -17.50 30.51 -12.77
N GLU A 547 -17.44 30.12 -14.03
CA GLU A 547 -16.92 28.79 -14.38
C GLU A 547 -15.38 28.80 -14.33
N GLY A 548 -14.80 27.97 -13.46
CA GLY A 548 -13.35 27.79 -13.35
C GLY A 548 -12.65 28.87 -12.53
N LEU A 549 -13.03 28.99 -11.25
CA LEU A 549 -12.44 29.94 -10.32
C LEU A 549 -10.90 29.92 -10.34
N PRO A 550 -10.23 31.07 -10.57
CA PRO A 550 -8.80 31.20 -10.30
C PRO A 550 -8.58 30.99 -8.81
N VAL A 551 -8.04 29.84 -8.43
CA VAL A 551 -7.81 29.50 -7.02
C VAL A 551 -6.32 29.43 -6.72
N PRO A 552 -5.85 30.08 -5.63
CA PRO A 552 -4.47 29.91 -5.19
C PRO A 552 -4.22 28.45 -4.85
N THR A 553 -3.11 27.94 -5.35
CA THR A 553 -2.72 26.54 -5.32
C THR A 553 -1.22 26.49 -5.10
N PHE A 554 -0.73 25.51 -4.36
CA PHE A 554 0.67 25.13 -4.44
C PHE A 554 0.83 23.73 -5.00
N LYS A 555 1.90 23.53 -5.75
CA LYS A 555 2.35 22.24 -6.26
C LYS A 555 3.59 21.82 -5.49
N ILE A 556 3.56 20.61 -4.94
CA ILE A 556 4.74 19.97 -4.34
C ILE A 556 5.41 19.13 -5.42
N THR A 557 6.74 19.20 -5.52
CA THR A 557 7.54 18.33 -6.38
C THR A 557 8.70 17.70 -5.58
N LEU A 558 8.84 16.38 -5.68
CA LEU A 558 9.94 15.58 -5.14
C LEU A 558 10.40 14.60 -6.23
N GLY A 559 11.47 14.94 -6.95
CA GLY A 559 11.95 14.14 -8.08
C GLY A 559 10.89 13.99 -9.17
N ARG A 560 10.36 12.78 -9.34
CA ARG A 560 9.27 12.48 -10.30
C ARG A 560 7.87 12.57 -9.69
N ASP A 561 7.79 12.64 -8.37
CA ASP A 561 6.55 12.63 -7.62
C ASP A 561 6.07 14.06 -7.38
N TRP A 562 4.77 14.30 -7.51
CA TRP A 562 4.19 15.63 -7.39
C TRP A 562 2.71 15.56 -7.02
N ALA A 563 2.19 16.64 -6.44
CA ALA A 563 0.77 16.84 -6.21
C ALA A 563 0.40 18.32 -6.13
N TYR A 564 -0.84 18.65 -6.45
CA TYR A 564 -1.42 19.98 -6.25
C TYR A 564 -2.25 20.02 -4.98
N SER A 565 -2.15 21.14 -4.25
CA SER A 565 -3.01 21.43 -3.11
C SER A 565 -4.40 21.88 -3.57
N THR A 566 -5.37 21.80 -2.67
CA THR A 566 -6.55 22.67 -2.76
C THR A 566 -6.18 24.10 -2.36
N PRO A 567 -7.03 25.09 -2.67
CA PRO A 567 -6.91 26.44 -2.11
C PRO A 567 -6.99 26.48 -0.57
N PRO A 568 -6.54 27.58 0.05
CA PRO A 568 -6.69 27.82 1.47
C PRO A 568 -8.16 27.70 1.88
N GLY A 569 -8.42 26.85 2.87
CA GLY A 569 -9.75 26.59 3.36
C GLY A 569 -9.73 25.59 4.49
N ARG A 570 -10.90 25.32 5.07
CA ARG A 570 -11.08 24.27 6.07
C ARG A 570 -11.94 23.17 5.51
N ARG A 571 -11.61 21.90 5.78
CA ARG A 571 -12.50 20.80 5.39
C ARG A 571 -13.85 20.96 6.08
N LEU A 572 -14.93 20.75 5.34
CA LEU A 572 -16.30 20.89 5.83
C LEU A 572 -16.57 20.05 7.09
N ASP A 573 -16.05 18.81 7.11
CA ASP A 573 -16.21 17.85 8.21
C ASP A 573 -15.45 18.24 9.49
N ARG A 574 -14.53 19.20 9.41
CA ARG A 574 -13.77 19.75 10.54
C ARG A 574 -14.29 21.09 11.05
N ILE A 575 -15.38 21.61 10.48
CA ILE A 575 -15.97 22.87 10.94
C ILE A 575 -16.93 22.58 12.09
N VAL A 576 -16.64 23.17 13.24
CA VAL A 576 -17.54 23.19 14.40
C VAL A 576 -18.26 24.53 14.43
N LEU A 577 -19.58 24.50 14.30
CA LEU A 577 -20.41 25.70 14.47
C LEU A 577 -20.60 25.95 15.97
N VAL A 578 -20.10 27.07 16.48
CA VAL A 578 -20.29 27.48 17.87
C VAL A 578 -21.52 28.38 17.97
N GLY A 579 -22.52 27.97 18.76
CA GLY A 579 -23.76 28.71 19.01
C GLY A 579 -24.99 28.18 18.27
N ASP A 580 -26.14 28.85 18.44
CA ASP A 580 -27.44 28.48 17.84
C ASP A 580 -27.51 28.89 16.36
N ALA A 581 -26.64 28.30 15.54
CA ALA A 581 -26.52 28.57 14.11
C ALA A 581 -27.67 27.92 13.31
N GLN A 582 -28.92 28.25 13.64
CA GLN A 582 -30.09 28.06 12.77
C GLN A 582 -30.04 28.95 11.51
N ARG A 583 -29.03 29.81 11.38
CA ARG A 583 -28.87 30.71 10.24
C ARG A 583 -28.41 29.92 9.01
N ASP A 584 -29.00 30.26 7.87
CA ASP A 584 -28.51 29.81 6.57
C ASP A 584 -27.11 30.37 6.32
N VAL A 585 -26.20 29.50 5.91
CA VAL A 585 -24.82 29.80 5.56
C VAL A 585 -24.55 29.36 4.13
N ILE A 586 -23.81 30.17 3.37
CA ILE A 586 -23.20 29.75 2.10
C ILE A 586 -21.75 29.40 2.37
N ALA A 587 -21.35 28.18 2.03
CA ALA A 587 -19.96 27.81 1.86
C ALA A 587 -19.55 27.96 0.40
N LEU A 588 -18.50 28.72 0.13
CA LEU A 588 -17.75 28.63 -1.12
C LEU A 588 -16.82 27.41 -1.02
N LEU A 589 -16.93 26.47 -1.95
CA LEU A 589 -16.18 25.21 -1.94
C LEU A 589 -14.91 25.31 -2.80
N SER A 590 -13.94 24.42 -2.55
CA SER A 590 -12.62 24.42 -3.21
C SER A 590 -12.64 24.14 -4.72
N ASP A 591 -13.73 23.60 -5.25
CA ASP A 591 -13.96 23.44 -6.69
C ASP A 591 -14.66 24.66 -7.32
N GLY A 592 -14.92 25.68 -6.51
CA GLY A 592 -15.60 26.91 -6.87
C GLY A 592 -17.13 26.84 -6.87
N SER A 593 -17.71 25.69 -6.54
CA SER A 593 -19.14 25.59 -6.29
C SER A 593 -19.51 26.26 -4.95
N TYR A 594 -20.80 26.49 -4.73
CA TYR A 594 -21.32 26.97 -3.45
C TYR A 594 -22.34 25.98 -2.90
N ALA A 595 -22.31 25.78 -1.58
CA ALA A 595 -23.29 24.97 -0.88
C ALA A 595 -23.98 25.80 0.19
N ARG A 596 -25.30 25.69 0.26
CA ARG A 596 -26.11 26.32 1.31
C ARG A 596 -26.48 25.28 2.34
N PHE A 597 -26.35 25.62 3.62
CA PHE A 597 -26.80 24.78 4.71
C PHE A 597 -27.25 25.63 5.91
N ALA A 598 -28.03 25.01 6.80
CA ALA A 598 -28.39 25.59 8.09
C ALA A 598 -28.10 24.58 9.20
N GLY A 599 -27.49 25.06 10.28
CA GLY A 599 -27.11 24.23 11.43
C GLY A 599 -26.06 23.15 11.13
N GLN A 600 -25.72 22.41 12.18
CA GLN A 600 -24.69 21.37 12.13
C GLN A 600 -25.10 20.19 11.23
N GLN A 601 -26.39 19.82 11.22
CA GLN A 601 -26.88 18.73 10.37
C GLN A 601 -26.79 19.08 8.88
N GLY A 602 -27.15 20.32 8.50
CA GLY A 602 -27.00 20.77 7.12
C GLY A 602 -25.54 20.81 6.69
N LEU A 603 -24.64 21.27 7.57
CA LEU A 603 -23.20 21.23 7.33
C LEU A 603 -22.69 19.80 7.11
N GLN A 604 -23.12 18.84 7.95
CA GLN A 604 -22.76 17.43 7.80
C GLN A 604 -23.27 16.82 6.50
N GLN A 605 -24.50 17.17 6.10
CA GLN A 605 -25.06 16.74 4.82
C GLN A 605 -24.24 17.28 3.64
N VAL A 606 -23.95 18.59 3.65
CA VAL A 606 -23.10 19.22 2.64
C VAL A 606 -21.71 18.60 2.63
N ALA A 607 -21.11 18.31 3.79
CA ALA A 607 -19.83 17.63 3.88
C ALA A 607 -19.83 16.24 3.22
N ALA A 608 -20.91 15.47 3.45
CA ALA A 608 -21.08 14.14 2.85
C ALA A 608 -21.29 14.22 1.33
N GLU A 609 -22.07 15.18 0.85
CA GLU A 609 -22.31 15.40 -0.58
C GLU A 609 -21.08 15.94 -1.32
N ALA A 610 -20.33 16.82 -0.66
CA ALA A 610 -19.14 17.48 -1.21
C ALA A 610 -17.92 16.55 -1.30
N GLY A 611 -17.95 15.35 -0.70
CA GLY A 611 -16.91 14.34 -0.90
C GLY A 611 -15.49 14.75 -0.52
N GLY A 612 -15.33 15.65 0.46
CA GLY A 612 -14.03 16.12 0.95
C GLY A 612 -13.57 17.50 0.42
N LEU A 613 -14.44 18.28 -0.23
CA LEU A 613 -14.14 19.67 -0.58
C LEU A 613 -13.89 20.54 0.66
N HIS A 614 -13.08 21.58 0.48
CA HIS A 614 -12.79 22.57 1.52
C HIS A 614 -13.73 23.76 1.39
N VAL A 615 -14.14 24.32 2.53
CA VAL A 615 -14.76 25.64 2.61
C VAL A 615 -13.68 26.70 2.55
N LEU A 616 -13.78 27.56 1.55
CA LEU A 616 -12.92 28.72 1.34
C LEU A 616 -13.42 29.93 2.13
N ALA A 617 -14.73 30.11 2.18
CA ALA A 617 -15.38 31.18 2.93
C ALA A 617 -16.79 30.76 3.36
N LEU A 618 -17.22 31.23 4.54
CA LEU A 618 -18.59 31.13 5.02
C LEU A 618 -19.23 32.51 5.01
N TYR A 619 -20.39 32.64 4.36
CA TYR A 619 -21.15 33.88 4.35
C TYR A 619 -22.52 33.66 5.02
N PRO A 620 -22.95 34.54 5.94
CA PRO A 620 -24.33 34.52 6.39
C PRO A 620 -25.25 34.80 5.20
N TRP A 621 -26.22 33.91 4.95
CA TRP A 621 -27.24 34.14 3.93
C TRP A 621 -28.21 35.21 4.43
N ASN A 622 -27.95 36.47 4.10
CA ASN A 622 -28.84 37.58 4.41
C ASN A 622 -29.95 37.78 3.36
N GLY A 623 -30.15 36.80 2.46
CA GLY A 623 -31.04 36.94 1.30
C GLY A 623 -30.44 37.86 0.24
N LEU A 624 -29.51 37.32 -0.57
CA LEU A 624 -29.01 38.03 -1.75
C LEU A 624 -30.14 38.23 -2.75
N ILE A 625 -30.73 39.43 -2.70
CA ILE A 625 -31.48 40.02 -3.82
C ILE A 625 -30.45 40.24 -4.94
N SER A 626 -30.77 39.74 -6.13
CA SER A 626 -30.00 39.91 -7.37
C SER A 626 -29.37 41.32 -7.50
N PRO A 627 -28.12 41.45 -7.99
CA PRO A 627 -27.41 42.73 -8.12
C PRO A 627 -28.02 43.71 -9.13
N ALA A 628 -29.18 43.43 -9.71
CA ALA A 628 -29.91 44.35 -10.58
C ALA A 628 -30.59 45.55 -9.85
N GLY A 629 -30.42 45.73 -8.53
CA GLY A 629 -30.81 47.02 -7.94
C GLY A 629 -30.78 47.12 -6.42
N ARG A 630 -29.71 47.73 -5.89
CA ARG A 630 -29.75 49.02 -5.16
C ARG A 630 -28.43 49.30 -4.43
N ARG A 631 -28.02 50.55 -4.48
CA ARG A 631 -27.03 51.18 -3.61
C ARG A 631 -27.47 51.08 -2.13
N GLY A 632 -26.52 50.73 -1.28
CA GLY A 632 -26.48 51.13 0.13
C GLY A 632 -26.96 50.07 1.13
N GLN A 633 -26.05 49.32 1.72
CA GLN A 633 -25.50 49.56 3.07
C GLN A 633 -24.53 48.43 3.44
N GLU A 634 -23.44 48.78 4.11
CA GLU A 634 -22.43 47.88 4.67
C GLU A 634 -23.04 46.89 5.66
N GLY A 635 -22.57 45.64 5.62
CA GLY A 635 -22.93 44.56 6.54
C GLY A 635 -22.17 43.28 6.24
#